data_AF-A0A914I939-F1
#
_entry.id   AF-A0A914I939-F1
#
_cell.length_a   1.000
_cell.length_b   1.000
_cell.length_c   1.000
_cell.angle_alpha   90.00
_cell.angle_beta   90.00
_cell.angle_gamma   90.00
#
_symmetry.space_group_name_H-M   'P 1'
#
loop_
_entity.id
_entity.type
_entity.pdbx_description
1 polymer ?
#
loop_
_entity_poly.entity_id
_entity_poly.type
_entity_poly.pdbx_seq_one_letter_code
_entity_poly.pdbx_strand_id
1 'polypeptide(L)'
;MAGLLLQARFFVRTYVSTSLHRSSAHTPISARLSTRYNAPAAFALFMKEHLAEQGGGAENYLQSAKKIADELRDQFEKLPDDQKKALSDKHVEERKKFLKLRKKIELRKFRPETNRPKQPMSSYKLFINQNLEKQSESYKTEDEQKKFFDELVQQWRQMTDAEKKPYVDQALDNTVAYYIKVMEWEQKYANEIPAWKVENREKIKAMLKARKPYVWGAVD
;
A
#
# COMPACT_ATOMS: atom_id res chain seq x y z
N MET A 1 35.05 -0.78 -16.56
CA MET A 1 34.73 -0.63 -15.12
C MET A 1 34.54 0.84 -14.70
N ALA A 2 35.40 1.79 -15.10
CA ALA A 2 35.30 3.19 -14.67
C ALA A 2 34.09 3.99 -15.23
N GLY A 3 33.59 3.66 -16.43
CA GLY A 3 32.45 4.36 -17.05
C GLY A 3 31.09 4.13 -16.38
N LEU A 4 30.93 3.02 -15.64
CA LEU A 4 29.65 2.64 -15.00
C LEU A 4 29.43 3.37 -13.66
N LEU A 5 30.50 3.75 -12.96
CA LEU A 5 30.44 4.47 -11.69
C LEU A 5 30.00 5.95 -11.86
N LEU A 6 30.23 6.53 -13.04
CA LEU A 6 29.87 7.92 -13.36
C LEU A 6 28.36 8.09 -13.66
N GLN A 7 27.71 7.11 -14.30
CA GLN A 7 26.26 7.16 -14.55
C GLN A 7 25.42 7.02 -13.28
N ALA A 8 25.85 6.19 -12.32
CA ALA A 8 25.14 6.00 -11.06
C ALA A 8 25.13 7.27 -10.17
N ARG A 9 26.17 8.12 -10.27
CA ARG A 9 26.28 9.36 -9.49
C ARG A 9 25.40 10.49 -10.01
N PHE A 10 25.02 10.48 -11.29
CA PHE A 10 24.22 11.54 -11.89
C PHE A 10 22.73 11.48 -11.49
N PHE A 11 22.22 10.29 -11.15
CA PHE A 11 20.80 10.06 -10.88
C PHE A 11 20.35 10.41 -9.45
N VAL A 12 21.30 10.64 -8.53
CA VAL A 12 21.03 10.84 -7.09
C VAL A 12 20.66 12.30 -6.77
N ARG A 13 20.91 13.25 -7.68
CA ARG A 13 20.89 14.70 -7.39
C ARG A 13 19.52 15.39 -7.47
N THR A 14 18.44 14.72 -7.89
CA THR A 14 17.16 15.40 -8.23
C THR A 14 15.98 15.10 -7.30
N TYR A 15 16.13 14.29 -6.25
CA TYR A 15 14.99 13.74 -5.50
C TYR A 15 14.78 14.27 -4.08
N VAL A 16 15.25 15.48 -3.78
CA VAL A 16 15.02 16.13 -2.48
C VAL A 16 14.50 17.54 -2.71
N SER A 17 13.21 17.69 -3.02
CA SER A 17 12.50 18.94 -2.77
C SER A 17 10.98 18.78 -2.85
N THR A 18 10.28 19.48 -1.95
CA THR A 18 8.80 19.65 -1.81
C THR A 18 8.05 18.53 -1.07
N SER A 19 7.16 18.77 -0.09
CA SER A 19 6.70 19.99 0.60
C SER A 19 6.00 19.60 1.92
N LEU A 20 5.95 20.54 2.86
CA LEU A 20 5.27 20.48 4.17
C LEU A 20 4.05 21.44 4.17
N HIS A 21 3.10 21.24 5.11
CA HIS A 21 1.88 22.04 5.44
C HIS A 21 0.61 21.73 4.60
N ARG A 22 -0.64 21.69 5.12
CA ARG A 22 -1.27 22.10 6.40
C ARG A 22 -2.68 21.47 6.57
N SER A 23 -3.13 21.38 7.83
CA SER A 23 -4.49 21.64 8.38
C SER A 23 -5.73 20.78 8.05
N SER A 24 -6.22 20.11 9.12
CA SER A 24 -7.55 20.17 9.77
C SER A 24 -8.78 20.71 9.00
N ALA A 25 -9.82 19.86 8.92
CA ALA A 25 -11.22 20.21 9.25
C ALA A 25 -12.05 18.93 9.43
N HIS A 26 -12.83 18.89 10.52
CA HIS A 26 -13.85 17.87 10.82
C HIS A 26 -15.07 18.03 9.90
N THR A 27 -15.57 16.91 9.38
CA THR A 27 -16.90 16.82 8.76
C THR A 27 -17.70 15.67 9.39
N PRO A 28 -19.04 15.78 9.47
CA PRO A 28 -19.87 14.86 10.22
C PRO A 28 -20.03 13.51 9.51
N ILE A 29 -20.11 12.46 10.34
CA ILE A 29 -20.23 11.07 9.97
C ILE A 29 -21.60 10.85 9.31
N SER A 30 -21.63 10.86 7.98
CA SER A 30 -22.73 10.26 7.22
C SER A 30 -22.55 8.74 7.28
N ALA A 31 -23.52 8.05 7.89
CA ALA A 31 -23.58 6.61 8.01
C ALA A 31 -23.65 5.94 6.62
N ARG A 32 -22.48 5.76 6.00
CA ARG A 32 -22.26 4.73 5.00
C ARG A 32 -21.57 3.59 5.71
N LEU A 33 -22.27 2.46 5.87
CA LEU A 33 -21.61 1.20 6.19
C LEU A 33 -20.51 0.99 5.15
N SER A 34 -19.27 1.06 5.64
CA SER A 34 -18.05 0.87 4.87
C SER A 34 -18.17 -0.41 4.04
N THR A 35 -17.96 -0.29 2.73
CA THR A 35 -17.92 -1.39 1.75
C THR A 35 -16.71 -2.33 1.94
N ARG A 36 -16.15 -2.34 3.16
CA ARG A 36 -15.08 -3.21 3.67
C ARG A 36 -15.37 -3.71 5.10
N TYR A 37 -16.63 -3.76 5.53
CA TYR A 37 -16.96 -4.44 6.78
C TYR A 37 -16.85 -5.95 6.55
N ASN A 38 -15.64 -6.49 6.70
CA ASN A 38 -15.45 -7.90 7.03
C ASN A 38 -15.90 -8.01 8.49
N ALA A 39 -17.20 -8.23 8.69
CA ALA A 39 -17.72 -8.53 10.02
C ALA A 39 -16.83 -9.61 10.65
N PRO A 40 -16.38 -9.44 11.90
CA PRO A 40 -15.73 -10.53 12.62
C PRO A 40 -16.59 -11.78 12.48
N ALA A 41 -15.98 -12.95 12.25
CA ALA A 41 -16.73 -14.18 12.01
C ALA A 41 -17.82 -14.40 13.07
N ALA A 42 -17.54 -14.01 14.32
CA ALA A 42 -18.50 -14.01 15.43
C ALA A 42 -19.74 -13.12 15.20
N PHE A 43 -19.61 -11.91 14.64
CA PHE A 43 -20.75 -11.04 14.32
C PHE A 43 -21.56 -11.57 13.15
N ALA A 44 -20.91 -12.13 12.13
CA ALA A 44 -21.60 -12.77 11.01
C ALA A 44 -22.36 -14.04 11.46
N LEU A 45 -21.78 -14.83 12.38
CA LEU A 45 -22.42 -15.99 13.00
C LEU A 45 -23.58 -15.56 13.91
N PHE A 46 -23.39 -14.52 14.74
CA PHE A 46 -24.44 -13.93 15.57
C PHE A 46 -25.64 -13.46 14.74
N MET A 47 -25.39 -12.72 13.66
CA MET A 47 -26.47 -12.29 12.75
C MET A 47 -27.17 -13.49 12.09
N LYS A 48 -26.43 -14.55 11.75
CA LYS A 48 -26.99 -15.76 11.14
C LYS A 48 -27.88 -16.55 12.11
N GLU A 49 -27.44 -16.69 13.36
CA GLU A 49 -28.15 -17.39 14.43
C GLU A 49 -29.42 -16.63 14.83
N HIS A 50 -29.31 -15.32 15.04
CA HIS A 50 -30.43 -14.49 15.46
C HIS A 50 -31.52 -14.32 14.37
N LEU A 51 -31.13 -14.38 13.08
CA LEU A 51 -32.07 -14.35 11.95
C LEU A 51 -32.72 -15.72 11.66
N ALA A 52 -32.09 -16.82 12.08
CA ALA A 52 -32.63 -18.18 11.93
C ALA A 52 -33.74 -18.47 12.97
N GLU A 53 -33.63 -17.95 14.18
CA GLU A 53 -34.65 -18.10 15.23
C GLU A 53 -35.98 -17.38 14.91
N GLN A 54 -35.98 -16.38 14.03
CA GLN A 54 -37.20 -15.65 13.64
C GLN A 54 -37.96 -16.28 12.46
N GLY A 55 -37.65 -17.52 12.04
CA GLY A 55 -38.47 -18.31 11.11
C GLY A 55 -38.62 -17.79 9.67
N GLY A 56 -38.13 -16.59 9.35
CA GLY A 56 -38.20 -15.97 8.02
C GLY A 56 -37.12 -14.91 7.73
N GLY A 57 -36.10 -14.79 8.59
CA GLY A 57 -35.16 -13.66 8.57
C GLY A 57 -34.31 -13.53 7.31
N ALA A 58 -33.87 -14.64 6.71
CA ALA A 58 -33.06 -14.61 5.49
C ALA A 58 -33.88 -14.25 4.24
N GLU A 59 -35.08 -14.82 4.10
CA GLU A 59 -35.99 -14.56 2.97
C GLU A 59 -36.47 -13.10 3.00
N ASN A 60 -36.89 -12.61 4.17
CA ASN A 60 -37.35 -11.23 4.37
C ASN A 60 -36.22 -10.22 4.15
N TYR A 61 -34.98 -10.55 4.56
CA TYR A 61 -33.80 -9.75 4.29
C TYR A 61 -33.50 -9.67 2.79
N LEU A 62 -33.55 -10.80 2.08
CA LEU A 62 -33.33 -10.82 0.63
C LEU A 62 -34.41 -10.04 -0.12
N GLN A 63 -35.68 -10.16 0.28
CA GLN A 63 -36.78 -9.39 -0.29
C GLN A 63 -36.61 -7.88 -0.04
N SER A 64 -36.23 -7.49 1.17
CA SER A 64 -35.95 -6.09 1.51
C SER A 64 -34.75 -5.53 0.75
N ALA A 65 -33.68 -6.32 0.62
CA ALA A 65 -32.49 -5.94 -0.16
C ALA A 65 -32.81 -5.79 -1.66
N LYS A 66 -33.67 -6.67 -2.20
CA LYS A 66 -34.18 -6.55 -3.57
C LYS A 66 -34.94 -5.22 -3.73
N LYS A 67 -35.95 -4.98 -2.89
CA LYS A 67 -36.72 -3.72 -2.95
C LYS A 67 -35.83 -2.47 -2.88
N ILE A 68 -34.88 -2.43 -1.95
CA ILE A 68 -33.98 -1.27 -1.77
C ILE A 68 -33.20 -0.97 -3.04
N ALA A 69 -32.74 -1.99 -3.78
CA ALA A 69 -31.91 -1.71 -4.94
C ALA A 69 -32.63 -1.72 -6.29
N ASP A 70 -33.88 -2.17 -6.35
CA ASP A 70 -34.82 -1.70 -7.37
C ASP A 70 -35.07 -0.18 -7.20
N GLU A 71 -35.33 0.29 -5.97
CA GLU A 71 -35.49 1.73 -5.69
C GLU A 71 -34.24 2.55 -6.05
N LEU A 72 -33.04 2.05 -5.72
CA LEU A 72 -31.77 2.71 -6.10
C LEU A 72 -31.54 2.69 -7.62
N ARG A 73 -32.03 1.67 -8.33
CA ARG A 73 -31.97 1.62 -9.80
C ARG A 73 -32.85 2.71 -10.41
N ASP A 74 -34.10 2.81 -9.96
CA ASP A 74 -35.01 3.86 -10.43
C ASP A 74 -34.47 5.26 -10.14
N GLN A 75 -33.87 5.46 -8.96
CA GLN A 75 -33.19 6.70 -8.63
C GLN A 75 -32.00 6.97 -9.57
N PHE A 76 -31.19 5.96 -9.88
CA PHE A 76 -30.07 6.08 -10.81
C PHE A 76 -30.53 6.40 -12.23
N GLU A 77 -31.61 5.78 -12.71
CA GLU A 77 -32.17 6.03 -14.05
C GLU A 77 -32.68 7.46 -14.21
N LYS A 78 -33.26 8.04 -13.15
CA LYS A 78 -33.70 9.44 -13.10
C LYS A 78 -32.56 10.46 -13.04
N LEU A 79 -31.31 10.04 -12.83
CA LEU A 79 -30.17 10.96 -12.79
C LEU A 79 -29.87 11.54 -14.20
N PRO A 80 -29.44 12.81 -14.28
CA PRO A 80 -28.89 13.38 -15.49
C PRO A 80 -27.68 12.58 -16.00
N ASP A 81 -27.49 12.55 -17.32
CA ASP A 81 -26.41 11.79 -17.95
C ASP A 81 -25.02 12.24 -17.48
N ASP A 82 -24.84 13.53 -17.20
CA ASP A 82 -23.59 14.07 -16.64
C ASP A 82 -23.26 13.45 -15.27
N GLN A 83 -24.28 13.24 -14.43
CA GLN A 83 -24.09 12.64 -13.11
C GLN A 83 -23.82 11.15 -13.22
N LYS A 84 -24.51 10.44 -14.12
CA LYS A 84 -24.24 9.02 -14.42
C LYS A 84 -22.80 8.83 -14.93
N LYS A 85 -22.36 9.71 -15.83
CA LYS A 85 -20.99 9.71 -16.36
C LYS A 85 -19.98 9.96 -15.24
N ALA A 86 -20.20 10.96 -14.39
CA ALA A 86 -19.31 11.25 -13.26
C ALA A 86 -19.22 10.06 -12.28
N LEU A 87 -20.30 9.32 -12.05
CA LEU A 87 -20.30 8.11 -11.23
C LEU A 87 -19.51 6.96 -11.90
N SER A 88 -19.66 6.78 -13.22
CA SER A 88 -18.87 5.80 -13.99
C SER A 88 -17.37 6.14 -13.95
N ASP A 89 -17.00 7.39 -14.17
CA ASP A 89 -15.61 7.86 -14.13
C ASP A 89 -15.00 7.63 -12.73
N LYS A 90 -15.76 7.91 -11.65
CA LYS A 90 -15.36 7.58 -10.27
C LYS A 90 -15.13 6.08 -10.09
N HIS A 91 -16.01 5.22 -10.62
CA HIS A 91 -15.85 3.77 -10.54
C HIS A 91 -14.56 3.30 -11.25
N VAL A 92 -14.28 3.83 -12.44
CA VAL A 92 -13.07 3.54 -13.20
C VAL A 92 -11.81 3.95 -12.42
N GLU A 93 -11.80 5.13 -11.81
CA GLU A 93 -10.67 5.60 -11.01
C GLU A 93 -10.44 4.76 -9.75
N GLU A 94 -11.51 4.39 -9.02
CA GLU A 94 -11.40 3.48 -7.88
C GLU A 94 -10.88 2.09 -8.29
N ARG A 95 -11.33 1.58 -9.45
CA ARG A 95 -10.82 0.32 -10.03
C ARG A 95 -9.32 0.42 -10.35
N LYS A 96 -8.86 1.54 -10.92
CA LYS A 96 -7.42 1.81 -11.17
C LYS A 96 -6.63 1.88 -9.86
N LYS A 97 -7.13 2.55 -8.83
CA LYS A 97 -6.48 2.62 -7.51
C LYS A 97 -6.34 1.23 -6.87
N PHE A 98 -7.39 0.43 -6.91
CA PHE A 98 -7.37 -0.94 -6.40
C PHE A 98 -6.35 -1.82 -7.15
N LEU A 99 -6.30 -1.71 -8.48
CA LEU A 99 -5.32 -2.39 -9.33
C LEU A 99 -3.87 -2.05 -8.94
N LYS A 100 -3.58 -0.75 -8.77
CA LYS A 100 -2.26 -0.28 -8.33
C LYS A 100 -1.87 -0.86 -6.97
N LEU A 101 -2.80 -0.85 -6.02
CA LEU A 101 -2.58 -1.40 -4.68
C LEU A 101 -2.31 -2.91 -4.72
N ARG A 102 -3.11 -3.67 -5.46
CA ARG A 102 -2.93 -5.13 -5.60
C ARG A 102 -1.60 -5.48 -6.24
N LYS A 103 -1.23 -4.81 -7.33
CA LYS A 103 0.08 -4.97 -7.95
C LYS A 103 1.23 -4.68 -6.97
N LYS A 104 1.08 -3.66 -6.12
CA LYS A 104 2.05 -3.32 -5.06
C LYS A 104 2.15 -4.42 -4.00
N ILE A 105 1.03 -5.03 -3.59
CA ILE A 105 1.01 -6.13 -2.63
C ILE A 105 1.69 -7.37 -3.20
N GLU A 106 1.34 -7.79 -4.41
CA GLU A 106 1.94 -8.98 -5.02
C GLU A 106 3.44 -8.78 -5.29
N LEU A 107 3.85 -7.57 -5.69
CA LEU A 107 5.28 -7.24 -5.82
C LEU A 107 6.03 -7.30 -4.48
N ARG A 108 5.38 -6.98 -3.36
CA ARG A 108 5.98 -7.10 -2.02
C ARG A 108 6.17 -8.55 -1.59
N LYS A 109 5.35 -9.49 -2.08
CA LYS A 109 5.47 -10.94 -1.82
C LYS A 109 6.53 -11.61 -2.71
N PHE A 110 6.56 -11.23 -3.99
CA PHE A 110 7.49 -11.82 -4.96
C PHE A 110 8.97 -11.51 -4.65
N ARG A 111 9.27 -10.29 -4.20
CA ARG A 111 10.67 -9.87 -3.91
C ARG A 111 11.37 -10.77 -2.88
N PRO A 112 10.78 -11.11 -1.72
CA PRO A 112 11.39 -12.05 -0.79
C PRO A 112 11.40 -13.49 -1.30
N GLU A 113 10.37 -13.96 -2.01
CA GLU A 113 10.33 -15.32 -2.59
C GLU A 113 11.49 -15.58 -3.55
N THR A 114 11.88 -14.56 -4.31
CA THR A 114 12.99 -14.62 -5.26
C THR A 114 14.35 -14.26 -4.65
N ASN A 115 14.44 -14.03 -3.34
CA ASN A 115 15.66 -13.56 -2.68
C ASN A 115 16.25 -12.29 -3.32
N ARG A 116 15.40 -11.38 -3.83
CA ARG A 116 15.87 -10.11 -4.40
C ARG A 116 16.67 -9.34 -3.33
N PRO A 117 17.89 -8.86 -3.64
CA PRO A 117 18.66 -8.07 -2.70
C PRO A 117 17.85 -6.90 -2.13
N LYS A 118 17.93 -6.68 -0.81
CA LYS A 118 17.30 -5.55 -0.12
C LYS A 118 18.11 -4.28 -0.37
N GLN A 119 17.42 -3.16 -0.54
CA GLN A 119 18.10 -1.87 -0.64
C GLN A 119 18.93 -1.60 0.62
N PRO A 120 20.17 -1.10 0.47
CA PRO A 120 21.03 -0.81 1.59
C PRO A 120 20.51 0.40 2.36
N MET A 121 20.96 0.53 3.60
CA MET A 121 20.65 1.69 4.44
C MET A 121 21.34 2.94 3.90
N SER A 122 20.63 4.08 3.96
CA SER A 122 21.24 5.38 3.69
C SER A 122 22.17 5.80 4.83
N SER A 123 23.06 6.75 4.58
CA SER A 123 23.99 7.30 5.58
C SER A 123 23.29 7.72 6.88
N TYR A 124 22.16 8.43 6.77
CA TYR A 124 21.33 8.78 7.93
C TYR A 124 20.82 7.54 8.68
N LYS A 125 20.34 6.51 7.98
CA LYS A 125 19.87 5.28 8.65
C LYS A 125 21.00 4.50 9.30
N LEU A 126 22.21 4.52 8.73
CA LEU A 126 23.40 3.95 9.36
C LEU A 126 23.73 4.68 10.67
N PHE A 127 23.68 6.01 10.67
CA PHE A 127 23.82 6.81 11.89
C PHE A 127 22.74 6.47 12.92
N ILE A 128 21.46 6.44 12.53
CA ILE A 128 20.37 6.08 13.44
C ILE A 128 20.58 4.68 14.01
N ASN A 129 20.92 3.69 13.16
CA ASN A 129 21.15 2.32 13.60
C ASN A 129 22.33 2.22 14.57
N GLN A 130 23.43 2.93 14.31
CA GLN A 130 24.57 2.95 15.22
C GLN A 130 24.23 3.57 16.57
N ASN A 131 23.37 4.60 16.61
CA ASN A 131 22.92 5.19 17.89
C ASN A 131 21.91 4.31 18.61
N LEU A 132 21.04 3.60 17.88
CA LEU A 132 20.16 2.58 18.45
C LEU A 132 20.95 1.42 19.05
N GLU A 133 22.02 0.96 18.40
CA GLU A 133 22.90 -0.10 18.93
C GLU A 133 23.65 0.33 20.19
N LYS A 134 24.01 1.62 20.29
CA LYS A 134 24.60 2.20 21.51
C LYS A 134 23.57 2.37 22.64
N GLN A 135 22.29 2.42 22.30
CA GLN A 135 21.23 2.50 23.28
C GLN A 135 20.92 1.11 23.85
N SER A 136 21.47 0.82 25.02
CA SER A 136 21.26 -0.44 25.72
C SER A 136 19.89 -0.56 26.41
N GLU A 137 19.18 0.56 26.58
CA GLU A 137 17.92 0.60 27.32
C GLU A 137 16.71 0.53 26.39
N SER A 138 15.78 -0.38 26.73
CA SER A 138 14.46 -0.43 26.09
C SER A 138 13.62 0.78 26.50
N TYR A 139 12.98 1.45 25.54
CA TYR A 139 12.02 2.52 25.82
C TYR A 139 10.86 1.99 26.66
N LYS A 140 10.45 2.74 27.69
CA LYS A 140 9.31 2.38 28.55
C LYS A 140 8.00 2.92 27.98
N THR A 141 8.08 4.03 27.22
CA THR A 141 6.91 4.70 26.63
C THR A 141 7.17 5.11 25.17
N GLU A 142 6.12 5.16 24.35
CA GLU A 142 6.18 5.64 22.95
C GLU A 142 6.73 7.08 22.85
N ASP A 143 6.39 7.95 23.82
CA ASP A 143 6.88 9.33 23.87
C ASP A 143 8.39 9.43 24.07
N GLU A 144 8.99 8.51 24.84
CA GLU A 144 10.44 8.45 25.04
C GLU A 144 11.15 8.05 23.75
N GLN A 145 10.61 7.05 23.06
CA GLN A 145 11.11 6.62 21.75
C GLN A 145 11.05 7.76 20.73
N LYS A 146 9.93 8.49 20.71
CA LYS A 146 9.74 9.62 19.79
C LYS A 146 10.74 10.74 20.07
N LYS A 147 10.92 11.13 21.34
CA LYS A 147 11.91 12.15 21.74
C LYS A 147 13.33 11.75 21.33
N PHE A 148 13.71 10.50 21.55
CA PHE A 148 15.01 9.99 21.14
C PHE A 148 15.24 10.13 19.62
N PHE A 149 14.27 9.73 18.80
CA PHE A 149 14.39 9.90 17.35
C PHE A 149 14.42 11.38 16.93
N ASP A 150 13.62 12.24 17.58
CA ASP A 150 13.63 13.68 17.32
C ASP A 150 15.00 14.29 17.64
N GLU A 151 15.64 13.89 18.74
CA GLU A 151 17.01 14.30 19.11
C GLU A 151 18.04 13.81 18.08
N LEU A 152 17.98 12.56 17.65
CA LEU A 152 18.90 12.04 16.63
C LEU A 152 18.74 12.77 15.28
N VAL A 153 17.51 13.14 14.91
CA VAL A 153 17.27 13.97 13.72
C VAL A 153 17.96 15.33 13.88
N GLN A 154 17.85 15.97 15.05
CA GLN A 154 18.48 17.26 15.32
C GLN A 154 20.01 17.15 15.31
N GLN A 155 20.58 16.15 15.97
CA GLN A 155 22.01 15.86 15.97
C GLN A 155 22.54 15.68 14.54
N TRP A 156 21.89 14.84 13.74
CA TRP A 156 22.27 14.65 12.33
C TRP A 156 22.23 15.96 11.52
N ARG A 157 21.29 16.86 11.80
CA ARG A 157 21.23 18.16 11.12
C ARG A 157 22.38 19.08 11.50
N GLN A 158 22.81 19.03 12.77
CA GLN A 158 23.89 19.87 13.31
C GLN A 158 25.29 19.33 12.97
N MET A 159 25.43 18.03 12.71
CA MET A 159 26.69 17.42 12.30
C MET A 159 27.27 18.05 11.03
N THR A 160 28.57 18.26 11.04
CA THR A 160 29.38 18.73 9.91
C THR A 160 29.50 17.64 8.84
N ASP A 161 29.88 18.04 7.62
CA ASP A 161 30.10 17.08 6.53
C ASP A 161 31.25 16.12 6.83
N ALA A 162 32.25 16.55 7.61
CA ALA A 162 33.34 15.69 8.06
C ALA A 162 32.86 14.56 8.98
N GLU A 163 31.94 14.86 9.90
CA GLU A 163 31.36 13.86 10.81
C GLU A 163 30.38 12.92 10.10
N LYS A 164 29.71 13.41 9.04
CA LYS A 164 28.82 12.60 8.20
C LYS A 164 29.56 11.71 7.22
N LYS A 165 30.79 12.08 6.84
CA LYS A 165 31.63 11.40 5.86
C LYS A 165 31.71 9.88 6.04
N PRO A 166 32.03 9.32 7.22
CA PRO A 166 32.10 7.86 7.37
C PRO A 166 30.79 7.15 7.03
N TYR A 167 29.64 7.74 7.39
CA TYR A 167 28.32 7.18 7.06
C TYR A 167 28.00 7.30 5.56
N VAL A 168 28.43 8.38 4.92
CA VAL A 168 28.25 8.59 3.48
C VAL A 168 29.09 7.59 2.70
N ASP A 169 30.35 7.41 3.07
CA ASP A 169 31.27 6.47 2.43
C ASP A 169 30.75 5.04 2.60
N GLN A 170 30.37 4.64 3.82
CA GLN A 170 29.78 3.33 4.08
C GLN A 170 28.46 3.11 3.31
N ALA A 171 27.60 4.13 3.22
CA ALA A 171 26.36 4.03 2.45
C ALA A 171 26.63 3.88 0.95
N LEU A 172 27.67 4.54 0.43
CA LEU A 172 28.09 4.44 -0.96
C LEU A 172 28.62 3.02 -1.25
N ASP A 173 29.49 2.48 -0.41
CA ASP A 173 30.05 1.13 -0.56
C ASP A 173 28.93 0.07 -0.53
N ASN A 174 28.02 0.19 0.45
CA ASN A 174 26.84 -0.67 0.53
C ASN A 174 25.96 -0.56 -0.72
N THR A 175 25.85 0.64 -1.31
CA THR A 175 25.11 0.88 -2.56
C THR A 175 25.76 0.20 -3.75
N VAL A 176 27.09 0.29 -3.88
CA VAL A 176 27.84 -0.40 -4.93
C VAL A 176 27.67 -1.92 -4.81
N ALA A 177 27.90 -2.47 -3.61
CA ALA A 177 27.74 -3.90 -3.35
C ALA A 177 26.30 -4.38 -3.61
N TYR A 178 25.30 -3.56 -3.27
CA TYR A 178 23.90 -3.83 -3.57
C TYR A 178 23.64 -3.95 -5.08
N TYR A 179 24.13 -3.00 -5.88
CA TYR A 179 23.88 -3.03 -7.32
C TYR A 179 24.53 -4.22 -8.01
N ILE A 180 25.73 -4.64 -7.59
CA ILE A 180 26.37 -5.86 -8.08
C ILE A 180 25.46 -7.07 -7.83
N LYS A 181 25.00 -7.25 -6.59
CA LYS A 181 24.08 -8.34 -6.23
C LYS A 181 22.77 -8.28 -7.01
N VAL A 182 22.24 -7.08 -7.25
CA VAL A 182 21.02 -6.89 -8.04
C VAL A 182 21.25 -7.30 -9.50
N MET A 183 22.39 -6.95 -10.09
CA MET A 183 22.71 -7.36 -11.46
C MET A 183 22.83 -8.88 -11.59
N GLU A 184 23.54 -9.53 -10.68
CA GLU A 184 23.65 -11.00 -10.63
C GLU A 184 22.27 -11.65 -10.47
N TRP A 185 21.42 -11.10 -9.60
CA TRP A 185 20.05 -11.54 -9.41
C TRP A 185 19.20 -11.34 -10.68
N GLU A 186 19.26 -10.18 -11.32
CA GLU A 186 18.52 -9.90 -12.55
C GLU A 186 18.96 -10.82 -13.70
N GLN A 187 20.25 -11.14 -13.79
CA GLN A 187 20.77 -12.11 -14.75
C GLN A 187 20.25 -13.52 -14.47
N LYS A 188 20.26 -13.97 -13.21
CA LYS A 188 19.73 -15.29 -12.81
C LYS A 188 18.25 -15.42 -13.11
N TYR A 189 17.47 -14.36 -12.91
CA TYR A 189 16.01 -14.34 -13.05
C TYR A 189 15.52 -13.66 -14.33
N ALA A 190 16.36 -13.56 -15.36
CA ALA A 190 16.10 -12.78 -16.58
C ALA A 190 14.79 -13.18 -17.29
N ASN A 191 14.45 -14.48 -17.27
CA ASN A 191 13.24 -15.02 -17.88
C ASN A 191 12.05 -15.10 -16.90
N GLU A 192 12.34 -15.36 -15.62
CA GLU A 192 11.34 -15.53 -14.57
C GLU A 192 10.66 -14.21 -14.18
N ILE A 193 11.39 -13.09 -14.20
CA ILE A 193 10.83 -11.77 -13.87
C ILE A 193 9.76 -11.34 -14.91
N PRO A 194 10.01 -11.39 -16.22
CA PRO A 194 8.97 -11.15 -17.23
C PRO A 194 7.80 -12.12 -17.13
N ALA A 195 8.07 -13.42 -16.98
CA ALA A 195 7.03 -14.45 -16.86
C ALA A 195 6.11 -14.17 -15.66
N TRP A 196 6.67 -13.90 -14.49
CA TRP A 196 5.93 -13.52 -13.29
C TRP A 196 5.09 -12.25 -13.50
N LYS A 197 5.63 -11.24 -14.22
CA LYS A 197 4.86 -10.00 -14.51
C LYS A 197 3.63 -10.28 -15.38
N VAL A 198 3.73 -11.21 -16.33
CA VAL A 198 2.62 -11.62 -17.20
C VAL A 198 1.61 -12.43 -16.39
N GLU A 199 2.06 -13.46 -15.68
CA GLU A 199 1.20 -14.31 -14.85
C GLU A 199 0.45 -13.49 -13.79
N ASN A 200 1.14 -12.60 -13.07
CA ASN A 200 0.52 -11.75 -12.06
C ASN A 200 -0.49 -10.77 -12.67
N ARG A 201 -0.25 -10.28 -13.91
CA ARG A 201 -1.23 -9.46 -14.63
C ARG A 201 -2.49 -10.26 -14.92
N GLU A 202 -2.35 -11.48 -15.44
CA GLU A 202 -3.48 -12.35 -15.74
C GLU A 202 -4.21 -12.78 -14.47
N LYS A 203 -3.50 -13.08 -13.38
CA LYS A 203 -4.08 -13.37 -12.06
C LYS A 203 -4.91 -12.19 -11.53
N ILE A 204 -4.40 -10.97 -11.61
CA ILE A 204 -5.14 -9.77 -11.20
C ILE A 204 -6.36 -9.55 -12.11
N LYS A 205 -6.22 -9.76 -13.42
CA LYS A 205 -7.32 -9.66 -14.38
C LYS A 205 -8.40 -10.72 -14.13
N ALA A 206 -8.00 -11.96 -13.90
CA ALA A 206 -8.87 -13.07 -13.55
C ALA A 206 -9.59 -12.81 -12.22
N MET A 207 -8.89 -12.32 -11.20
CA MET A 207 -9.51 -11.91 -9.93
C MET A 207 -10.51 -10.76 -10.13
N LEU A 208 -10.24 -9.81 -11.02
CA LEU A 208 -11.18 -8.73 -11.34
C LEU A 208 -12.40 -9.20 -12.16
N LYS A 209 -12.25 -10.28 -12.93
CA LYS A 209 -13.34 -10.94 -13.66
C LYS A 209 -14.18 -11.82 -12.72
N ALA A 210 -13.51 -12.55 -11.83
CA ALA A 210 -14.10 -13.46 -10.84
C ALA A 210 -14.71 -12.73 -9.64
N ARG A 211 -14.20 -11.55 -9.30
CA ARG A 211 -14.95 -10.54 -8.55
C ARG A 211 -16.06 -10.13 -9.49
N LYS A 212 -17.15 -10.93 -9.48
CA LYS A 212 -18.39 -10.64 -10.17
C LYS A 212 -18.59 -9.13 -10.02
N PRO A 213 -18.83 -8.37 -11.10
CA PRO A 213 -19.51 -7.11 -10.88
C PRO A 213 -20.69 -7.47 -10.00
N TYR A 214 -21.00 -6.66 -9.01
CA TYR A 214 -22.31 -6.79 -8.40
C TYR A 214 -23.29 -6.43 -9.53
N VAL A 215 -23.57 -7.40 -10.41
CA VAL A 215 -24.55 -7.32 -11.47
C VAL A 215 -25.84 -7.51 -10.71
N TRP A 216 -26.37 -6.37 -10.31
CA TRP A 216 -27.66 -6.28 -9.71
C TRP A 216 -28.66 -6.81 -10.75
N GLY A 217 -29.09 -8.08 -10.62
CA GLY A 217 -30.08 -8.70 -11.52
C GLY A 217 -29.73 -10.04 -12.20
N ALA A 218 -28.69 -10.78 -11.80
CA ALA A 218 -28.52 -12.17 -12.24
C ALA A 218 -28.70 -13.13 -11.05
N VAL A 219 -29.96 -13.36 -10.69
CA VAL A 219 -30.41 -14.53 -9.93
C VAL A 219 -31.36 -15.23 -10.87
N ASP A 220 -30.90 -16.33 -11.48
CA ASP A 220 -31.76 -17.32 -12.12
C ASP A 220 -32.56 -18.08 -11.04
#